data_AF-A0A1A8HQ66-F1
#
_entry.id   AF-A0A1A8HQ66-F1
#
_cell.length_a   1.000
_cell.length_b   1.000
_cell.length_c   1.000
_cell.angle_alpha   90.00
_cell.angle_beta   90.00
_cell.angle_gamma   90.00
#
_symmetry.space_group_name_H-M   'P 1'
#
loop_
_entity.id
_entity.type
_entity.pdbx_description
1 polymer ?
#
loop_
_entity_poly.entity_id
_entity_poly.type
_entity_poly.pdbx_seq_one_letter_code
_entity_poly.pdbx_strand_id
1 'polypeptide(L)' 'SAEGTSKPFSTRADGYGRGEGCGIVLLKPLRQAVKDCNKIWGVICKTAVNQDGRSVTPITKPSVSQQE' A
#
# COMPACT_ATOMS: atom_id res chain seq x y z
N SER A 1 2.72 15.43 -10.61
CA SER A 1 3.25 16.73 -10.18
C SER A 1 4.16 17.27 -11.25
N ALA A 2 4.06 18.57 -11.55
CA ALA A 2 4.95 19.22 -12.51
C ALA A 2 6.41 19.21 -12.05
N GLU A 3 6.64 19.18 -10.72
CA GLU A 3 7.97 19.14 -10.12
C GLU A 3 8.53 17.73 -9.96
N GLY A 4 7.83 16.70 -10.44
CA GLY A 4 8.31 15.31 -10.38
C GLY A 4 8.39 14.72 -8.98
N THR A 5 7.73 15.33 -7.98
CA THR A 5 7.75 14.88 -6.57
C THR A 5 6.35 14.59 -6.05
N SER A 6 6.24 13.60 -5.16
CA SER A 6 5.00 13.32 -4.44
C SER A 6 4.99 14.11 -3.13
N LYS A 7 3.88 14.82 -2.84
CA LYS A 7 3.72 15.68 -1.65
C LYS A 7 2.58 15.15 -0.76
N PRO A 8 2.72 13.97 -0.15
CA PRO A 8 1.62 13.31 0.55
C PRO A 8 1.05 14.20 1.67
N PHE A 9 -0.27 14.35 1.69
CA PHE A 9 -1.03 15.11 2.69
C PHE A 9 -0.73 16.62 2.76
N SER A 10 0.01 17.16 1.80
CA SER A 10 0.27 18.61 1.71
C SER A 10 -0.90 19.36 1.06
N THR A 11 -1.14 20.60 1.47
CA THR A 11 -2.03 21.54 0.76
C THR A 11 -1.54 21.91 -0.64
N ARG A 12 -0.28 21.62 -0.95
CA ARG A 12 0.36 21.86 -2.26
C ARG A 12 0.42 20.60 -3.14
N ALA A 13 -0.30 19.54 -2.79
CA ALA A 13 -0.29 18.29 -3.56
C ALA A 13 -0.97 18.44 -4.93
N ASP A 14 -0.24 18.08 -5.99
CA ASP A 14 -0.62 18.29 -7.41
C ASP A 14 -0.33 17.03 -8.26
N GLY A 15 -0.39 15.85 -7.64
CA GLY A 15 -0.10 14.55 -8.26
C GLY A 15 1.15 13.88 -7.67
N TYR A 16 1.72 12.91 -8.40
CA TYR A 16 2.86 12.11 -7.94
C TYR A 16 4.10 12.27 -8.85
N GLY A 17 5.26 11.85 -8.34
CA GLY A 17 6.51 11.69 -9.08
C GLY A 17 6.78 10.22 -9.43
N ARG A 18 7.37 9.95 -10.62
CA ARG A 18 7.71 8.58 -11.04
C ARG A 18 9.02 8.13 -10.40
N GLY A 19 9.12 6.86 -10.04
CA GLY A 19 10.33 6.24 -9.52
C GLY A 19 10.40 4.76 -9.88
N GLU A 20 11.59 4.19 -9.78
CA GLU A 20 11.89 2.78 -10.08
C GLU A 20 12.54 2.12 -8.86
N GLY A 21 12.33 0.80 -8.68
CA GLY A 21 12.89 0.04 -7.56
C GLY A 21 12.49 -1.43 -7.59
N CYS A 22 13.20 -2.26 -6.82
CA CYS A 22 12.92 -3.68 -6.66
C CYS A 22 13.06 -4.07 -5.19
N GLY A 23 12.18 -4.96 -4.69
CA GLY A 23 12.19 -5.42 -3.30
C GLY A 23 11.48 -6.77 -3.15
N ILE A 24 11.96 -7.57 -2.21
CA ILE A 24 11.42 -8.91 -1.89
C ILE A 24 11.29 -9.01 -0.37
N VAL A 25 10.20 -9.62 0.09
CA VAL A 25 10.04 -10.03 1.49
C VAL A 25 9.88 -11.54 1.58
N LEU A 26 10.50 -12.16 2.56
CA LEU A 26 10.32 -13.57 2.87
C LEU A 26 9.26 -13.71 3.97
N LEU A 27 8.18 -14.40 3.67
CA LEU A 27 7.09 -14.64 4.61
C LEU A 27 7.15 -16.05 5.18
N LYS A 28 6.76 -16.17 6.44
CA LYS A 28 6.67 -17.43 7.15
C LYS A 28 5.56 -17.35 8.20
N PRO A 29 4.78 -18.42 8.45
CA PRO A 29 3.84 -18.44 9.56
C PRO A 29 4.54 -18.11 10.87
N LEU A 30 4.02 -17.14 11.63
CA LEU A 30 4.66 -16.59 12.84
C LEU A 30 5.06 -17.68 13.83
N ARG A 31 4.17 -18.66 14.06
CA ARG A 31 4.43 -19.79 14.96
C ARG A 31 5.70 -20.57 14.56
N GLN A 32 5.92 -20.77 13.26
CA GLN A 32 7.09 -21.50 12.75
C GLN A 32 8.34 -20.61 12.74
N ALA A 33 8.19 -19.31 12.49
CA ALA A 33 9.31 -18.37 12.59
C ALA A 33 9.85 -18.31 14.03
N VAL A 34 8.97 -18.29 15.04
CA VAL A 34 9.36 -18.32 16.46
C VAL A 34 10.02 -19.63 16.85
N LYS A 35 9.45 -20.78 16.46
CA LYS A 35 10.04 -22.11 16.74
C LYS A 35 11.45 -22.25 16.17
N ASP A 36 11.67 -21.71 14.98
CA ASP A 36 12.95 -21.82 14.29
C ASP A 36 13.90 -20.66 14.66
N CYS A 37 13.57 -19.88 15.71
CA CYS A 37 14.35 -18.73 16.18
C CYS A 37 14.74 -17.76 15.06
N ASN A 38 13.85 -17.56 14.08
CA ASN A 38 14.11 -16.68 12.94
C ASN A 38 14.07 -15.21 13.39
N LYS A 39 14.87 -14.35 12.74
CA LYS A 39 14.73 -12.91 12.89
C LYS A 39 13.41 -12.45 12.27
N ILE A 40 12.51 -11.93 13.09
CA ILE A 40 11.21 -11.42 12.67
C ILE A 40 11.28 -9.89 12.62
N TRP A 41 11.13 -9.32 11.43
CA TRP A 41 11.12 -7.86 11.23
C TRP A 41 9.75 -7.24 11.51
N GLY A 42 8.68 -8.02 11.34
CA GLY A 42 7.31 -7.59 11.55
C GLY A 42 6.34 -8.75 11.32
N VAL A 43 5.06 -8.53 11.64
CA VAL A 43 3.99 -9.53 11.49
C VAL A 43 2.87 -8.94 10.65
N ILE A 44 2.46 -9.65 9.59
CA ILE A 44 1.25 -9.34 8.83
C ILE A 44 0.08 -10.02 9.53
N CYS A 45 -0.77 -9.24 10.18
CA CYS A 45 -1.89 -9.77 10.97
C CYS A 45 -3.11 -10.12 10.12
N LYS A 46 -3.43 -9.27 9.13
CA LYS A 46 -4.61 -9.38 8.26
C LYS A 46 -4.33 -8.74 6.91
N THR A 47 -5.02 -9.22 5.89
CA THR A 47 -5.02 -8.65 4.53
C THR A 47 -6.43 -8.70 3.97
N ALA A 48 -6.83 -7.69 3.20
CA ALA A 48 -8.10 -7.65 2.49
C ALA A 48 -7.91 -6.99 1.12
N VAL A 49 -8.76 -7.34 0.17
CA VAL A 49 -8.81 -6.77 -1.19
C VAL A 49 -10.26 -6.59 -1.62
N ASN A 50 -10.55 -5.51 -2.34
CA ASN A 50 -11.86 -5.22 -2.95
C ASN A 50 -11.68 -4.36 -4.22
N GLN A 51 -12.75 -3.70 -4.68
CA GLN A 51 -12.77 -2.87 -5.89
C GLN A 51 -13.72 -1.68 -5.74
N ASP A 52 -13.33 -0.52 -6.29
CA ASP A 52 -14.16 0.70 -6.26
C ASP A 52 -15.46 0.56 -7.07
N GLY A 53 -15.47 -0.29 -8.09
CA GLY A 53 -16.65 -0.60 -8.89
C GLY A 53 -17.26 0.64 -9.57
N ARG A 54 -18.59 0.79 -9.47
CA ARG A 54 -19.35 1.95 -10.00
C ARG A 54 -19.70 2.98 -8.92
N SER A 55 -19.05 2.91 -7.75
CA SER A 55 -19.37 3.82 -6.64
C SER A 55 -19.00 5.28 -6.91
N VAL A 56 -18.15 5.53 -7.92
CA VAL A 56 -17.65 6.86 -8.31
C VAL A 56 -17.45 6.96 -9.83
N THR A 57 -17.45 8.20 -10.34
CA THR A 57 -17.17 8.56 -11.75
C THR A 57 -16.18 9.73 -11.79
N PRO A 58 -15.16 9.73 -12.67
CA PRO A 58 -14.78 8.68 -13.63
C PRO A 58 -14.15 7.45 -12.95
N ILE A 59 -13.90 6.38 -13.71
CA ILE A 59 -13.34 5.09 -13.21
C ILE A 59 -12.00 5.22 -12.48
N THR A 60 -11.25 6.30 -12.69
CA THR A 60 -9.97 6.59 -12.02
C THR A 60 -10.10 7.39 -10.73
N LYS A 61 -11.31 7.80 -10.36
CA LYS A 61 -11.57 8.48 -9.08
C LYS A 61 -11.63 7.41 -7.97
N PRO A 62 -11.00 7.63 -6.80
CA PRO A 62 -11.08 6.69 -5.68
C PRO A 62 -12.42 6.78 -4.93
N SER A 63 -12.82 5.69 -4.25
CA SER A 63 -14.02 5.62 -3.40
C SER A 63 -13.68 5.51 -1.90
N VAL A 64 -14.19 6.45 -1.08
CA VAL A 64 -13.96 6.43 0.37
C VAL A 64 -14.62 5.21 1.02
N SER A 65 -15.88 4.93 0.67
CA SER A 65 -16.64 3.80 1.24
C SER A 65 -16.10 2.41 0.88
N GLN A 66 -15.22 2.31 -0.12
CA GLN A 66 -14.55 1.05 -0.45
C GLN A 66 -13.14 0.99 0.16
N GLN A 67 -12.57 2.11 0.60
CA GLN A 67 -11.30 2.12 1.33
C GLN A 67 -11.48 1.84 2.83
N GLU A 68 -12.65 2.20 3.38
CA GLU A 68 -13.07 1.90 4.76
C GLU A 68 -13.50 0.43 4.93
#